data_AF-A0A7X8TNJ4-F1
#
_entry.id   AF-A0A7X8TNJ4-F1
#
_cell.length_a   1.000
_cell.length_b   1.000
_cell.length_c   1.000
_cell.angle_alpha   90.00
_cell.angle_beta   90.00
_cell.angle_gamma   90.00
#
_symmetry.space_group_name_H-M   'P 1'
#
loop_
_entity.id
_entity.type
_entity.pdbx_description
1 polymer ?
#
loop_
_entity_poly.entity_id
_entity_poly.type
_entity_poly.pdbx_seq_one_letter_code
_entity_poly.pdbx_strand_id
1 'polypeptide(L)'
;MDKPLIEITDLYKVFGRDPKSVMPRVKAGESKDAVLASTGHTVGLKAINLSINKGEIFVIMGLSGSGKSTMIRHFNRLIDPTEGKILVEGVDVMALSAKELEQFRRHKMSMVFQRFGLLPHRTVIDNIAYGLEIQHIDKITRLEKAQQWLETVGLKGYERQYPAQLSGGQQQRVGLARALCTDAEILLMDEAFSALDPLIRSEMQDQLIELQDKLQKTIIFITHDLDEALRLGDRIAILKDGELVQQGRPDEILLHPADDYVEAFVKDVNRARALTVENVMQPPAARITATTITDALEQMKRCKQDYAYHVTDEGYQGVLTKEALLDAQGQQSTICEKVYEAVPAISPDSAIETVLTETMSSDYSLPVVDDEGNLQGALERSAVADIFSDYSESDAEIKTDSSALLKAEKETPREAASAPSITSTQHDSSETVTNHKAS
;
A
#
# COMPACT_ATOMS: atom_id res chain seq x y z
N MET A 1 -22.55 -13.07 5.77
CA MET A 1 -21.57 -12.59 4.78
C MET A 1 -22.28 -11.54 3.97
N ASP A 2 -21.92 -10.28 4.17
CA ASP A 2 -22.44 -9.19 3.35
C ASP A 2 -22.00 -9.38 1.90
N LYS A 3 -22.88 -9.00 0.96
CA LYS A 3 -22.55 -9.04 -0.46
C LYS A 3 -21.50 -7.96 -0.76
N PRO A 4 -20.48 -8.26 -1.58
CA PRO A 4 -19.50 -7.26 -2.00
C PRO A 4 -20.19 -6.12 -2.76
N LEU A 5 -19.64 -4.91 -2.63
CA LEU A 5 -20.11 -3.72 -3.34
C LEU A 5 -19.78 -3.82 -4.84
N ILE A 6 -18.58 -4.28 -5.17
CA ILE A 6 -18.13 -4.45 -6.55
C ILE A 6 -17.66 -5.88 -6.75
N GLU A 7 -18.14 -6.52 -7.81
CA GLU A 7 -17.72 -7.85 -8.24
C GLU A 7 -17.24 -7.80 -9.70
N ILE A 8 -16.06 -8.35 -9.95
CA ILE A 8 -15.47 -8.51 -11.27
C ILE A 8 -15.33 -9.99 -11.55
N THR A 9 -15.84 -10.43 -12.70
CA THR A 9 -15.75 -11.84 -13.13
C THR A 9 -15.16 -11.92 -14.53
N ASP A 10 -14.11 -12.73 -14.67
CA ASP A 10 -13.43 -13.06 -15.93
C ASP A 10 -13.18 -11.83 -16.81
N LEU A 11 -12.61 -10.77 -16.24
CA LEU A 11 -12.36 -9.53 -16.95
C LEU A 11 -11.08 -9.63 -17.79
N TYR A 12 -11.21 -9.37 -19.09
CA TYR A 12 -10.12 -9.35 -20.05
C TYR A 12 -10.07 -8.02 -20.78
N LYS A 13 -8.85 -7.55 -21.06
CA LYS A 13 -8.61 -6.43 -21.95
C LYS A 13 -7.47 -6.74 -22.90
N VAL A 14 -7.77 -6.65 -24.19
CA VAL A 14 -6.79 -6.74 -25.28
C VAL A 14 -6.87 -5.45 -26.11
N PHE A 15 -5.72 -4.88 -26.42
CA PHE A 15 -5.56 -3.73 -27.29
C PHE A 15 -5.07 -4.19 -28.66
N GLY A 16 -5.57 -3.55 -29.72
CA GLY A 16 -5.25 -3.90 -31.09
C GLY A 16 -6.47 -3.81 -32.01
N ARG A 17 -6.28 -4.14 -33.28
CA ARG A 17 -7.35 -4.13 -34.29
C ARG A 17 -8.17 -5.41 -34.17
N ASP A 18 -9.46 -5.27 -33.86
CA ASP A 18 -10.38 -6.40 -33.63
C ASP A 18 -9.92 -7.33 -32.49
N PRO A 19 -9.86 -6.83 -31.24
CA PRO A 19 -9.28 -7.56 -30.12
C PRO A 19 -9.99 -8.89 -29.79
N LYS A 20 -11.22 -9.08 -30.27
CA LYS A 20 -11.98 -10.32 -30.05
C LYS A 20 -11.41 -11.49 -30.86
N SER A 21 -10.74 -11.24 -31.99
CA SER A 21 -10.20 -12.29 -32.85
C SER A 21 -9.09 -13.10 -32.19
N VAL A 22 -8.39 -12.52 -31.21
CA VAL A 22 -7.26 -13.15 -30.50
C VAL A 22 -7.65 -13.71 -29.13
N MET A 23 -8.89 -13.50 -28.67
CA MET A 23 -9.36 -14.00 -27.36
C MET A 23 -9.22 -15.52 -27.19
N PRO A 24 -9.48 -16.38 -28.19
CA PRO A 24 -9.27 -17.82 -28.05
C PRO A 24 -7.82 -18.19 -27.68
N ARG A 25 -6.84 -17.43 -28.21
CA ARG A 25 -5.41 -17.64 -27.93
C ARG A 25 -5.03 -17.19 -26.52
N VAL A 26 -5.55 -16.03 -26.10
CA VAL A 26 -5.36 -15.50 -24.74
C VAL A 26 -5.96 -16.45 -23.70
N LYS A 27 -7.15 -16.99 -23.95
CA LYS A 27 -7.81 -17.98 -23.07
C LYS A 27 -7.12 -19.35 -23.07
N ALA A 28 -6.44 -19.70 -24.15
CA ALA A 28 -5.59 -20.90 -24.20
C ALA A 28 -4.28 -20.77 -23.39
N GLY A 29 -4.03 -19.61 -22.78
CA GLY A 29 -2.88 -19.37 -21.93
C GLY A 29 -1.62 -18.92 -22.67
N GLU A 30 -1.74 -18.50 -23.93
CA GLU A 30 -0.61 -17.96 -24.68
C GLU A 30 -0.06 -16.69 -23.99
N SER A 31 1.27 -16.57 -23.93
CA SER A 31 1.91 -15.45 -23.25
C SER A 31 1.67 -14.14 -23.98
N LYS A 32 1.68 -13.03 -23.22
CA LYS A 32 1.49 -11.67 -23.75
C LYS A 32 2.46 -11.35 -24.89
N ASP A 33 3.73 -11.73 -24.74
CA ASP A 33 4.76 -11.49 -25.76
C ASP A 33 4.54 -12.31 -27.03
N ALA A 34 4.07 -13.55 -26.91
CA ALA A 34 3.76 -14.39 -28.06
C ALA A 34 2.54 -13.87 -28.85
N VAL A 35 1.51 -13.43 -28.13
CA VAL A 35 0.33 -12.77 -28.75
C VAL A 35 0.76 -11.48 -29.45
N LEU A 36 1.59 -10.65 -28.81
CA LEU A 36 2.08 -9.41 -29.39
C LEU A 36 2.93 -9.67 -30.65
N ALA A 37 3.91 -10.56 -30.57
CA ALA A 37 4.81 -10.86 -31.69
C ALA A 37 4.07 -11.44 -32.90
N SER A 38 3.06 -12.28 -32.67
CA SER A 38 2.36 -12.99 -33.75
C SER A 38 1.15 -12.24 -34.32
N THR A 39 0.54 -11.33 -33.55
CA THR A 39 -0.71 -10.66 -33.95
C THR A 39 -0.69 -9.14 -33.86
N GLY A 40 0.34 -8.54 -33.25
CA GLY A 40 0.39 -7.11 -32.96
C GLY A 40 -0.58 -6.64 -31.86
N HIS A 41 -1.20 -7.57 -31.12
CA HIS A 41 -2.13 -7.26 -30.03
C HIS A 41 -1.42 -7.24 -28.68
N THR A 42 -1.75 -6.26 -27.84
CA THR A 42 -1.24 -6.18 -26.47
C THR A 42 -2.30 -6.66 -25.50
N VAL A 43 -2.00 -7.71 -24.75
CA VAL A 43 -2.85 -8.17 -23.63
C VAL A 43 -2.63 -7.22 -22.44
N GLY A 44 -3.66 -6.50 -22.05
CA GLY A 44 -3.63 -5.53 -20.95
C GLY A 44 -4.11 -6.12 -19.62
N LEU A 45 -5.15 -6.95 -19.66
CA LEU A 45 -5.69 -7.67 -18.50
C LEU A 45 -6.15 -9.06 -18.94
N LYS A 46 -5.97 -10.05 -18.07
CA LYS A 46 -6.29 -11.45 -18.31
C LYS A 46 -6.93 -12.07 -17.07
N ALA A 47 -8.14 -12.61 -17.25
CA ALA A 47 -8.85 -13.42 -16.25
C ALA A 47 -8.96 -12.77 -14.86
N ILE A 48 -9.17 -11.44 -14.79
CA ILE A 48 -9.24 -10.75 -13.50
C ILE A 48 -10.57 -11.09 -12.82
N ASN A 49 -10.46 -11.58 -11.58
CA ASN A 49 -11.56 -11.89 -10.68
C ASN A 49 -11.30 -11.15 -9.36
N LEU A 50 -12.24 -10.31 -8.93
CA LEU A 50 -12.05 -9.41 -7.79
C LEU A 50 -13.37 -9.14 -7.09
N SER A 51 -13.35 -9.00 -5.77
CA SER A 51 -14.48 -8.51 -4.98
C SER A 51 -14.03 -7.43 -4.01
N ILE A 52 -14.79 -6.33 -3.96
CA ILE A 52 -14.53 -5.18 -3.09
C ILE A 52 -15.74 -4.95 -2.19
N ASN A 53 -15.52 -4.88 -0.88
CA ASN A 53 -16.55 -4.65 0.12
C ASN A 53 -16.88 -3.16 0.26
N LYS A 54 -18.02 -2.87 0.87
CA LYS A 54 -18.42 -1.49 1.14
C LYS A 54 -17.61 -0.93 2.30
N GLY A 55 -17.10 0.30 2.13
CA GLY A 55 -16.40 1.04 3.19
C GLY A 55 -14.92 0.67 3.36
N GLU A 56 -14.39 -0.25 2.56
CA GLU A 56 -12.96 -0.59 2.60
C GLU A 56 -12.15 0.30 1.64
N ILE A 57 -10.88 0.53 1.99
CA ILE A 57 -9.84 1.02 1.10
C ILE A 57 -9.19 -0.20 0.44
N PHE A 58 -9.54 -0.42 -0.82
CA PHE A 58 -9.02 -1.48 -1.65
C PHE A 58 -7.87 -0.98 -2.51
N VAL A 59 -6.65 -1.44 -2.24
CA VAL A 59 -5.45 -1.01 -2.95
C VAL A 59 -5.11 -1.97 -4.09
N ILE A 60 -4.81 -1.41 -5.26
CA ILE A 60 -4.33 -2.13 -6.44
C ILE A 60 -2.89 -1.73 -6.69
N MET A 61 -1.99 -2.70 -6.58
CA MET A 61 -0.54 -2.54 -6.68
C MET A 61 0.03 -3.22 -7.92
N GLY A 62 1.26 -2.84 -8.28
CA GLY A 62 2.06 -3.50 -9.31
C GLY A 62 2.97 -2.52 -10.05
N LEU A 63 3.92 -3.03 -10.83
CA LEU A 63 4.83 -2.19 -11.60
C LEU A 63 4.10 -1.38 -12.70
N SER A 64 4.82 -0.42 -13.27
CA SER A 64 4.35 0.28 -14.47
C SER A 64 4.07 -0.74 -15.58
N GLY A 65 2.95 -0.58 -16.28
CA GLY A 65 2.54 -1.49 -17.36
C GLY A 65 1.84 -2.79 -16.92
N SER A 66 1.65 -3.03 -15.62
CA SER A 66 0.95 -4.24 -15.11
C SER A 66 -0.57 -4.23 -15.32
N GLY A 67 -1.16 -3.13 -15.81
CA GLY A 67 -2.59 -3.03 -16.13
C GLY A 67 -3.44 -2.27 -15.10
N LYS A 68 -2.88 -1.78 -13.99
CA LYS A 68 -3.62 -1.08 -12.89
C LYS A 68 -4.57 0.01 -13.38
N SER A 69 -4.05 1.03 -14.07
CA SER A 69 -4.87 2.15 -14.57
C SER A 69 -5.84 1.75 -15.67
N THR A 70 -5.61 0.61 -16.35
CA THR A 70 -6.60 0.03 -17.26
C THR A 70 -7.73 -0.60 -16.46
N MET A 71 -7.40 -1.31 -15.38
CA MET A 71 -8.37 -1.92 -14.46
C MET A 71 -9.30 -0.88 -13.84
N ILE A 72 -8.78 0.19 -13.23
CA ILE A 72 -9.63 1.22 -12.60
C ILE A 72 -10.60 1.90 -13.58
N ARG A 73 -10.18 2.07 -14.84
CA ARG A 73 -10.99 2.67 -15.91
C ARG A 73 -12.10 1.74 -16.41
N HIS A 74 -12.04 0.45 -16.09
CA HIS A 74 -13.14 -0.47 -16.35
C HIS A 74 -14.29 -0.32 -15.34
N PHE A 75 -14.00 0.04 -14.07
CA PHE A 75 -15.04 0.22 -13.04
C PHE A 75 -16.08 1.27 -13.44
N ASN A 76 -15.62 2.42 -13.94
CA ASN A 76 -16.50 3.47 -14.46
C ASN A 76 -16.70 3.37 -15.99
N ARG A 77 -16.24 2.29 -16.62
CA ARG A 77 -16.34 1.99 -18.05
C ARG A 77 -15.80 3.11 -18.96
N LEU A 78 -14.81 3.89 -18.51
CA LEU A 78 -14.11 4.85 -19.37
C LEU A 78 -13.40 4.14 -20.53
N ILE A 79 -13.00 2.89 -20.31
CA ILE A 79 -12.53 1.97 -21.34
C ILE A 79 -13.41 0.72 -21.25
N ASP A 80 -13.94 0.24 -22.37
CA ASP A 80 -14.64 -1.03 -22.41
C ASP A 80 -13.65 -2.20 -22.29
N PRO A 81 -13.91 -3.20 -21.42
CA PRO A 81 -13.20 -4.47 -21.47
C PRO A 81 -13.48 -5.20 -22.79
N THR A 82 -12.59 -6.13 -23.15
CA THR A 82 -12.81 -7.00 -24.31
C THR A 82 -13.86 -8.05 -23.99
N GLU A 83 -13.78 -8.64 -22.79
CA GLU A 83 -14.74 -9.60 -22.23
C GLU A 83 -14.77 -9.47 -20.69
N GLY A 84 -15.82 -10.00 -20.07
CA GLY A 84 -16.00 -10.03 -18.62
C GLY A 84 -17.21 -9.25 -18.14
N LYS A 85 -17.44 -9.29 -16.83
CA LYS A 85 -18.57 -8.62 -16.16
C LYS A 85 -18.08 -7.80 -14.97
N ILE A 86 -18.75 -6.67 -14.75
CA ILE A 86 -18.53 -5.80 -13.61
C ILE A 86 -19.89 -5.49 -13.00
N LEU A 87 -20.12 -6.00 -11.79
CA LEU A 87 -21.32 -5.72 -11.01
C LEU A 87 -20.99 -4.67 -9.95
N VAL A 88 -21.83 -3.66 -9.82
CA VAL A 88 -21.75 -2.67 -8.74
C VAL A 88 -23.11 -2.61 -8.07
N GLU A 89 -23.18 -2.98 -6.78
CA GLU A 89 -24.43 -3.18 -6.04
C GLU A 89 -25.40 -4.14 -6.78
N GLY A 90 -24.84 -5.15 -7.45
CA GLY A 90 -25.59 -6.12 -8.26
C GLY A 90 -26.03 -5.60 -9.64
N VAL A 91 -25.72 -4.36 -10.01
CA VAL A 91 -26.01 -3.79 -11.35
C VAL A 91 -24.85 -4.08 -12.30
N ASP A 92 -25.14 -4.73 -13.43
CA ASP A 92 -24.15 -4.97 -14.49
C ASP A 92 -23.84 -3.68 -15.26
N VAL A 93 -22.65 -3.12 -15.02
CA VAL A 93 -22.16 -1.88 -15.65
C VAL A 93 -22.02 -2.03 -17.17
N MET A 94 -21.78 -3.25 -17.64
CA MET A 94 -21.64 -3.55 -19.07
C MET A 94 -22.97 -3.53 -19.81
N ALA A 95 -24.08 -3.77 -19.11
CA ALA A 95 -25.43 -3.76 -19.65
C ALA A 95 -26.07 -2.37 -19.70
N LEU A 96 -25.49 -1.38 -19.03
CA LEU A 96 -26.01 0.00 -19.00
C LEU A 96 -26.00 0.63 -20.39
N SER A 97 -27.10 1.30 -20.75
CA SER A 97 -27.15 2.20 -21.88
C SER A 97 -26.27 3.44 -21.64
N ALA A 98 -25.98 4.21 -22.69
CA ALA A 98 -25.15 5.41 -22.58
C ALA A 98 -25.69 6.42 -21.54
N LYS A 99 -27.02 6.59 -21.46
CA LYS A 99 -27.66 7.51 -20.51
C LYS A 99 -27.60 6.98 -19.08
N GLU A 100 -27.81 5.68 -18.89
CA GLU A 100 -27.72 5.06 -17.56
C GLU A 100 -26.27 5.05 -17.06
N LEU A 101 -25.31 4.80 -17.93
CA LEU A 101 -23.88 4.88 -17.61
C LEU A 101 -23.46 6.30 -17.22
N GLU A 102 -24.02 7.32 -17.87
CA GLU A 102 -23.81 8.71 -17.49
C GLU A 102 -24.36 9.00 -16.08
N GLN A 103 -25.57 8.55 -15.76
CA GLN A 103 -26.14 8.70 -14.41
C GLN A 103 -25.32 7.94 -13.36
N PHE A 104 -24.89 6.73 -13.69
CA PHE A 104 -24.02 5.92 -12.86
C PHE A 104 -22.72 6.67 -12.51
N ARG A 105 -22.05 7.25 -13.51
CA ARG A 105 -20.84 8.08 -13.29
C ARG A 105 -21.10 9.38 -12.54
N ARG A 106 -22.29 9.96 -12.67
CA ARG A 106 -22.62 11.21 -11.98
C ARG A 106 -22.85 10.99 -10.49
N HIS A 107 -23.37 9.83 -10.09
CA HIS A 107 -23.88 9.63 -8.72
C HIS A 107 -23.19 8.52 -7.93
N LYS A 108 -22.65 7.48 -8.57
CA LYS A 108 -22.10 6.31 -7.87
C LYS A 108 -20.59 6.32 -7.75
N MET A 109 -19.88 6.85 -8.75
CA MET A 109 -18.42 6.85 -8.80
C MET A 109 -17.85 8.23 -9.01
N SER A 110 -16.76 8.52 -8.31
CA SER A 110 -15.96 9.72 -8.51
C SER A 110 -14.51 9.33 -8.76
N MET A 111 -13.76 10.15 -9.51
CA MET A 111 -12.40 9.81 -9.91
C MET A 111 -11.41 10.94 -9.60
N VAL A 112 -10.29 10.57 -9.00
CA VAL A 112 -9.10 11.38 -8.78
C VAL A 112 -7.99 10.84 -9.69
N PHE A 113 -7.46 11.70 -10.55
CA PHE A 113 -6.48 11.34 -11.57
C PHE A 113 -5.05 11.61 -11.08
N GLN A 114 -4.09 10.86 -11.63
CA GLN A 114 -2.65 11.03 -11.38
C GLN A 114 -2.16 12.47 -11.66
N ARG A 115 -2.59 13.05 -12.78
CA ARG A 115 -2.48 14.49 -13.02
C ARG A 115 -3.80 15.10 -12.61
N PHE A 116 -3.78 16.06 -11.69
CA PHE A 116 -4.91 16.68 -10.94
C PHE A 116 -6.26 16.80 -11.67
N GLY A 117 -6.24 16.91 -13.00
CA GLY A 117 -7.43 16.89 -13.85
C GLY A 117 -8.28 18.14 -13.66
N LEU A 118 -7.70 19.20 -13.08
CA LEU A 118 -8.37 20.46 -12.83
C LEU A 118 -8.58 21.22 -14.14
N LEU A 119 -9.71 21.94 -14.22
CA LEU A 119 -10.04 22.81 -15.33
C LEU A 119 -9.27 24.14 -15.13
N PRO A 120 -8.28 24.46 -15.99
CA PRO A 120 -7.36 25.58 -15.75
C PRO A 120 -8.03 26.94 -15.91
N HIS A 121 -9.14 27.00 -16.64
CA HIS A 121 -9.93 28.20 -16.90
C HIS A 121 -11.05 28.41 -15.86
N ARG A 122 -11.12 27.58 -14.82
CA ARG A 122 -12.09 27.70 -13.72
C ARG A 122 -11.34 27.96 -12.41
N THR A 123 -12.00 28.67 -11.51
CA THR A 123 -11.47 28.89 -10.16
C THR A 123 -11.46 27.60 -9.35
N VAL A 124 -10.80 27.60 -8.19
CA VAL A 124 -10.77 26.47 -7.27
C VAL A 124 -12.19 26.07 -6.85
N ILE A 125 -13.02 27.02 -6.42
CA ILE A 125 -14.38 26.72 -5.98
C ILE A 125 -15.25 26.16 -7.12
N ASP A 126 -15.08 26.67 -8.34
CA ASP A 126 -15.80 26.18 -9.52
C ASP A 126 -15.33 24.79 -9.95
N ASN A 127 -14.06 24.45 -9.71
CA ASN A 127 -13.54 23.10 -9.93
C ASN A 127 -14.18 22.12 -8.95
N ILE A 128 -14.28 22.48 -7.68
CA ILE A 128 -14.89 21.63 -6.64
C ILE A 128 -16.40 21.44 -6.92
N ALA A 129 -17.10 22.52 -7.26
CA ALA A 129 -18.53 22.49 -7.57
C ALA A 129 -18.88 21.84 -8.93
N TYR A 130 -17.90 21.49 -9.76
CA TYR A 130 -18.12 21.05 -11.14
C TYR A 130 -19.02 19.81 -11.25
N GLY A 131 -18.80 18.80 -10.40
CA GLY A 131 -19.61 17.58 -10.44
C GLY A 131 -21.09 17.86 -10.14
N LEU A 132 -21.36 18.73 -9.17
CA LEU A 132 -22.72 19.17 -8.82
C LEU A 132 -23.36 20.04 -9.92
N GLU A 133 -22.57 20.84 -10.65
CA GLU A 133 -23.02 21.55 -11.85
C GLU A 133 -23.52 20.58 -12.92
N ILE A 134 -22.77 19.50 -13.17
CA ILE A 134 -23.16 18.46 -14.13
C ILE A 134 -24.40 17.67 -13.65
N GLN A 135 -24.57 17.51 -12.34
CA GLN A 135 -25.80 16.96 -11.75
C GLN A 135 -27.01 17.94 -11.79
N HIS A 136 -26.84 19.14 -12.34
CA HIS A 136 -27.87 20.19 -12.41
C HIS A 136 -28.35 20.70 -11.03
N ILE A 137 -27.50 20.62 -10.01
CA ILE A 137 -27.77 21.27 -8.72
C ILE A 137 -27.66 22.79 -8.88
N ASP A 138 -28.52 23.53 -8.19
CA ASP A 138 -28.55 24.99 -8.27
C ASP A 138 -27.23 25.61 -7.78
N LYS A 139 -26.96 26.82 -8.27
CA LYS A 139 -25.67 27.48 -8.07
C LYS A 139 -25.39 27.80 -6.60
N ILE A 140 -26.40 28.13 -5.81
CA ILE A 140 -26.20 28.54 -4.41
C ILE A 140 -25.81 27.29 -3.62
N THR A 141 -26.62 26.24 -3.67
CA THR A 141 -26.38 25.00 -2.94
C THR A 141 -25.07 24.31 -3.34
N ARG A 142 -24.72 24.29 -4.63
CA ARG A 142 -23.45 23.67 -5.05
C ARG A 142 -22.22 24.44 -4.59
N LEU A 143 -22.28 25.77 -4.53
CA LEU A 143 -21.16 26.60 -4.04
C LEU A 143 -21.03 26.49 -2.52
N GLU A 144 -22.14 26.40 -1.79
CA GLU A 144 -22.13 26.14 -0.34
C GLU A 144 -21.47 24.79 -0.02
N LYS A 145 -21.86 23.71 -0.71
CA LYS A 145 -21.23 22.40 -0.57
C LYS A 145 -19.75 22.42 -0.95
N ALA A 146 -19.41 23.10 -2.05
CA ALA A 146 -18.02 23.23 -2.47
C ALA A 146 -17.16 23.99 -1.44
N GLN A 147 -17.74 25.01 -0.79
CA GLN A 147 -17.06 25.77 0.26
C GLN A 147 -16.77 24.89 1.48
N GLN A 148 -17.74 24.08 1.91
CA GLN A 148 -17.54 23.13 3.02
C GLN A 148 -16.36 22.21 2.74
N TRP A 149 -16.33 21.57 1.56
CA TRP A 149 -15.23 20.69 1.17
C TRP A 149 -13.89 21.42 1.03
N LEU A 150 -13.90 22.64 0.52
CA LEU A 150 -12.70 23.48 0.42
C LEU A 150 -12.11 23.80 1.81
N GLU A 151 -12.96 24.06 2.80
CA GLU A 151 -12.53 24.25 4.19
C GLU A 151 -12.04 22.93 4.82
N THR A 152 -12.72 21.81 4.57
CA THR A 152 -12.31 20.49 5.06
C THR A 152 -10.91 20.10 4.58
N VAL A 153 -10.56 20.40 3.33
CA VAL A 153 -9.20 20.15 2.81
C VAL A 153 -8.20 21.26 3.17
N GLY A 154 -8.57 22.24 3.99
CA GLY A 154 -7.67 23.28 4.48
C GLY A 154 -7.27 24.32 3.44
N LEU A 155 -8.10 24.57 2.42
CA LEU A 155 -7.82 25.54 1.34
C LEU A 155 -8.65 26.83 1.46
N LYS A 156 -9.13 27.15 2.66
CA LYS A 156 -9.86 28.41 2.94
C LYS A 156 -9.05 29.63 2.48
N GLY A 157 -9.70 30.55 1.76
CA GLY A 157 -9.05 31.74 1.19
C GLY A 157 -8.51 31.56 -0.24
N TYR A 158 -8.50 30.34 -0.77
CA TYR A 158 -8.07 30.05 -2.15
C TYR A 158 -9.23 29.93 -3.14
N GLU A 159 -10.47 30.22 -2.74
CA GLU A 159 -11.70 29.95 -3.49
C GLU A 159 -11.64 30.51 -4.91
N ARG A 160 -11.13 31.74 -5.04
CA ARG A 160 -11.11 32.51 -6.29
C ARG A 160 -9.80 32.37 -7.08
N GLN A 161 -8.84 31.61 -6.56
CA GLN A 161 -7.59 31.35 -7.27
C GLN A 161 -7.83 30.37 -8.42
N TYR A 162 -6.89 30.32 -9.37
CA TYR A 162 -6.88 29.36 -10.46
C TYR A 162 -5.84 28.26 -10.18
N PRO A 163 -6.00 27.04 -10.76
CA PRO A 163 -5.07 25.93 -10.54
C PRO A 163 -3.59 26.27 -10.78
N ALA A 164 -3.28 27.13 -11.75
CA ALA A 164 -1.91 27.55 -12.05
C ALA A 164 -1.25 28.37 -10.93
N GLN A 165 -2.02 28.89 -9.97
CA GLN A 165 -1.54 29.67 -8.84
C GLN A 165 -1.34 28.80 -7.58
N LEU A 166 -1.58 27.49 -7.67
CA LEU A 166 -1.51 26.54 -6.57
C LEU A 166 -0.28 25.64 -6.66
N SER A 167 0.24 25.22 -5.51
CA SER A 167 1.24 24.13 -5.45
C SER A 167 0.63 22.79 -5.86
N GLY A 168 1.47 21.79 -6.16
CA GLY A 168 1.01 20.44 -6.53
C GLY A 168 0.12 19.80 -5.45
N GLY A 169 0.52 19.90 -4.18
CA GLY A 169 -0.29 19.43 -3.06
C GLY A 169 -1.65 20.13 -2.95
N GLN A 170 -1.67 21.46 -3.13
CA GLN A 170 -2.92 22.23 -3.15
C GLN A 170 -3.82 21.79 -4.31
N GLN A 171 -3.28 21.60 -5.52
CA GLN A 171 -4.05 21.10 -6.67
C GLN A 171 -4.62 19.71 -6.41
N GLN A 172 -3.88 18.83 -5.73
CA GLN A 172 -4.37 17.51 -5.35
C GLN A 172 -5.54 17.60 -4.37
N ARG A 173 -5.45 18.46 -3.35
CA ARG A 173 -6.55 18.72 -2.41
C ARG A 173 -7.81 19.24 -3.10
N VAL A 174 -7.66 20.11 -4.10
CA VAL A 174 -8.79 20.55 -4.94
C VAL A 174 -9.38 19.37 -5.71
N GLY A 175 -8.54 18.49 -6.27
CA GLY A 175 -8.98 17.28 -6.97
C GLY A 175 -9.76 16.32 -6.07
N LEU A 176 -9.28 16.10 -4.84
CA LEU A 176 -9.93 15.29 -3.82
C LEU A 176 -11.26 15.92 -3.37
N ALA A 177 -11.25 17.22 -3.03
CA ALA A 177 -12.45 17.96 -2.66
C ALA A 177 -13.52 17.92 -3.75
N ARG A 178 -13.13 18.10 -5.03
CA ARG A 178 -14.03 17.94 -6.18
C ARG A 178 -14.65 16.56 -6.22
N ALA A 179 -13.85 15.52 -6.00
CA ALA A 179 -14.33 14.16 -6.06
C ALA A 179 -15.35 13.86 -4.96
N LEU A 180 -15.05 14.30 -3.73
CA LEU A 180 -15.90 14.14 -2.55
C LEU A 180 -17.16 15.01 -2.57
N CYS A 181 -17.11 16.18 -3.22
CA CYS A 181 -18.24 17.12 -3.30
C CYS A 181 -19.49 16.52 -3.96
N THR A 182 -19.32 15.52 -4.84
CA THR A 182 -20.43 14.81 -5.49
C THR A 182 -21.17 13.83 -4.59
N ASP A 183 -20.65 13.56 -3.38
CA ASP A 183 -21.15 12.57 -2.43
C ASP A 183 -21.25 11.13 -2.98
N ALA A 184 -20.49 10.83 -4.03
CA ALA A 184 -20.40 9.48 -4.59
C ALA A 184 -20.00 8.46 -3.52
N GLU A 185 -20.51 7.23 -3.66
CA GLU A 185 -20.24 6.12 -2.73
C GLU A 185 -18.86 5.50 -2.96
N ILE A 186 -18.39 5.54 -4.21
CA ILE A 186 -17.13 4.92 -4.65
C ILE A 186 -16.17 6.01 -5.13
N LEU A 187 -14.97 6.03 -4.56
CA LEU A 187 -13.87 6.91 -4.95
C LEU A 187 -12.77 6.11 -5.65
N LEU A 188 -12.49 6.45 -6.90
CA LEU A 188 -11.43 5.86 -7.71
C LEU A 188 -10.21 6.77 -7.70
N MET A 189 -9.06 6.30 -7.22
CA MET A 189 -7.82 7.08 -7.14
C MET A 189 -6.72 6.40 -7.98
N ASP A 190 -6.31 7.01 -9.10
CA ASP A 190 -5.31 6.47 -10.03
C ASP A 190 -3.96 7.16 -9.80
N GLU A 191 -3.06 6.54 -9.01
CA GLU A 191 -1.73 7.09 -8.64
C GLU A 191 -1.80 8.54 -8.14
N ALA A 192 -2.82 8.82 -7.32
CA ALA A 192 -3.19 10.17 -6.91
C ALA A 192 -2.07 10.91 -6.16
N PHE A 193 -1.18 10.21 -5.45
CA PHE A 193 -0.12 10.83 -4.66
C PHE A 193 1.29 10.66 -5.23
N SER A 194 1.42 9.99 -6.40
CA SER A 194 2.72 9.66 -6.97
C SER A 194 3.54 10.88 -7.41
N ALA A 195 2.87 11.97 -7.77
CA ALA A 195 3.51 13.21 -8.24
C ALA A 195 3.87 14.18 -7.10
N LEU A 196 3.61 13.81 -5.84
CA LEU A 196 3.84 14.65 -4.67
C LEU A 196 5.19 14.32 -4.02
N ASP A 197 5.80 15.36 -3.43
CA ASP A 197 6.95 15.20 -2.56
C ASP A 197 6.60 14.37 -1.30
N PRO A 198 7.57 13.72 -0.65
CA PRO A 198 7.29 12.78 0.44
C PRO A 198 6.55 13.38 1.64
N LEU A 199 6.79 14.65 1.98
CA LEU A 199 6.15 15.30 3.12
C LEU A 199 4.68 15.56 2.82
N ILE A 200 4.39 16.19 1.67
CA ILE A 200 3.03 16.45 1.23
C ILE A 200 2.27 15.15 0.96
N ARG A 201 2.94 14.12 0.42
CA ARG A 201 2.35 12.78 0.26
C ARG A 201 1.86 12.23 1.59
N SER A 202 2.70 12.26 2.62
CA SER A 202 2.35 11.75 3.95
C SER A 202 1.16 12.52 4.55
N GLU A 203 1.18 13.85 4.47
CA GLU A 203 0.07 14.69 4.95
C GLU A 203 -1.24 14.39 4.21
N MET A 204 -1.18 14.16 2.89
CA MET A 204 -2.36 13.79 2.10
C MET A 204 -2.90 12.40 2.42
N GLN A 205 -2.04 11.45 2.75
CA GLN A 205 -2.42 10.11 3.21
C GLN A 205 -3.14 10.18 4.55
N ASP A 206 -2.60 10.94 5.51
CA ASP A 206 -3.24 11.16 6.82
C ASP A 206 -4.63 11.80 6.67
N GLN A 207 -4.74 12.81 5.81
CA GLN A 207 -6.04 13.41 5.50
C GLN A 207 -7.03 12.42 4.87
N LEU A 208 -6.56 11.51 4.03
CA LEU A 208 -7.43 10.50 3.42
C LEU A 208 -7.96 9.52 4.47
N ILE A 209 -7.11 9.08 5.40
CA ILE A 209 -7.49 8.20 6.52
C ILE A 209 -8.52 8.90 7.40
N GLU A 210 -8.25 10.14 7.83
CA GLU A 210 -9.20 10.90 8.66
C GLU A 210 -10.56 11.13 7.98
N LEU A 211 -10.56 11.30 6.65
CA LEU A 211 -11.78 11.45 5.87
C LEU A 211 -12.51 10.11 5.72
N GLN A 212 -11.77 9.02 5.54
CA GLN A 212 -12.34 7.69 5.45
C GLN A 212 -13.05 7.31 6.74
N ASP A 213 -12.43 7.55 7.90
CA ASP A 213 -13.02 7.28 9.21
C ASP A 213 -14.39 7.97 9.38
N LYS A 214 -14.50 9.19 8.87
CA LYS A 214 -15.72 10.01 8.97
C LYS A 214 -16.79 9.65 7.94
N LEU A 215 -16.39 9.32 6.71
CA LEU A 215 -17.31 9.22 5.57
C LEU A 215 -17.65 7.79 5.18
N GLN A 216 -16.80 6.82 5.56
CA GLN A 216 -16.97 5.39 5.29
C GLN A 216 -17.30 5.11 3.81
N LYS A 217 -16.58 5.78 2.91
CA LYS A 217 -16.73 5.61 1.45
C LYS A 217 -15.94 4.39 1.00
N THR A 218 -16.26 3.84 -0.17
CA THR A 218 -15.43 2.75 -0.72
C THR A 218 -14.35 3.34 -1.61
N ILE A 219 -13.08 3.12 -1.28
CA ILE A 219 -11.97 3.73 -2.00
C ILE A 219 -11.22 2.64 -2.77
N ILE A 220 -11.09 2.80 -4.09
CA ILE A 220 -10.21 1.98 -4.90
C ILE A 220 -8.97 2.80 -5.21
N PHE A 221 -7.85 2.43 -4.63
CA PHE A 221 -6.62 3.20 -4.67
C PHE A 221 -5.55 2.47 -5.49
N ILE A 222 -4.99 3.10 -6.52
CA ILE A 222 -3.86 2.54 -7.27
C ILE A 222 -2.58 3.19 -6.81
N THR A 223 -1.58 2.35 -6.55
CA THR A 223 -0.21 2.79 -6.34
C THR A 223 0.80 1.77 -6.88
N HIS A 224 2.06 2.18 -6.92
CA HIS A 224 3.22 1.31 -7.15
C HIS A 224 4.11 1.23 -5.90
N ASP A 225 3.77 1.95 -4.83
CA ASP A 225 4.54 2.08 -3.60
C ASP A 225 3.93 1.19 -2.51
N LEU A 226 4.68 0.18 -2.05
CA LEU A 226 4.19 -0.78 -1.05
C LEU A 226 3.93 -0.14 0.31
N ASP A 227 4.75 0.83 0.73
CA ASP A 227 4.53 1.53 2.00
C ASP A 227 3.18 2.27 2.00
N GLU A 228 2.79 2.82 0.85
CA GLU A 228 1.50 3.49 0.69
C GLU A 228 0.32 2.49 0.73
N ALA A 229 0.48 1.31 0.14
CA ALA A 229 -0.57 0.28 0.20
C ALA A 229 -0.75 -0.27 1.61
N LEU A 230 0.35 -0.48 2.35
CA LEU A 230 0.30 -0.97 3.72
C LEU A 230 -0.27 0.07 4.69
N ARG A 231 0.02 1.35 4.46
CA ARG A 231 -0.49 2.44 5.31
C ARG A 231 -1.97 2.72 5.09
N LEU A 232 -2.45 2.64 3.85
CA LEU A 232 -3.83 3.04 3.50
C LEU A 232 -4.79 1.87 3.34
N GLY A 233 -4.31 0.70 2.91
CA GLY A 233 -5.17 -0.36 2.41
C GLY A 233 -5.68 -1.30 3.49
N ASP A 234 -6.98 -1.52 3.52
CA ASP A 234 -7.57 -2.63 4.28
C ASP A 234 -7.29 -3.97 3.57
N ARG A 235 -7.28 -3.93 2.23
CA ARG A 235 -6.97 -5.07 1.36
C ARG A 235 -6.15 -4.61 0.17
N ILE A 236 -5.21 -5.45 -0.24
CA ILE A 236 -4.27 -5.19 -1.33
C ILE A 236 -4.45 -6.27 -2.40
N ALA A 237 -4.46 -5.86 -3.67
CA ALA A 237 -4.38 -6.71 -4.84
C ALA A 237 -3.13 -6.38 -5.66
N ILE A 238 -2.25 -7.35 -5.86
CA ILE A 238 -1.00 -7.18 -6.61
C ILE A 238 -1.19 -7.69 -8.04
N LEU A 239 -0.97 -6.81 -9.01
CA LEU A 239 -1.04 -7.12 -10.43
C LEU A 239 0.36 -7.24 -11.05
N LYS A 240 0.50 -8.25 -11.91
CA LYS A 240 1.68 -8.48 -12.75
C LYS A 240 1.23 -8.84 -14.16
N ASP A 241 1.76 -8.13 -15.15
CA ASP A 241 1.50 -8.42 -16.57
C ASP A 241 0.01 -8.55 -16.98
N GLY A 242 -0.88 -7.90 -16.25
CA GLY A 242 -2.32 -7.94 -16.49
C GLY A 242 -3.05 -9.07 -15.78
N GLU A 243 -2.38 -9.82 -14.90
CA GLU A 243 -2.94 -10.88 -14.07
C GLU A 243 -2.92 -10.47 -12.59
N LEU A 244 -3.90 -10.95 -11.83
CA LEU A 244 -3.93 -10.81 -10.37
C LEU A 244 -3.07 -11.92 -9.76
N VAL A 245 -1.96 -11.55 -9.12
CA VAL A 245 -1.01 -12.50 -8.54
C VAL A 245 -1.42 -12.89 -7.13
N GLN A 246 -1.73 -11.91 -6.30
CA GLN A 246 -2.15 -12.11 -4.91
C GLN A 246 -3.16 -11.04 -4.52
N GLN A 247 -4.12 -11.41 -3.68
CA GLN A 247 -4.96 -10.47 -2.94
C GLN A 247 -5.06 -10.91 -1.48
N GLY A 248 -5.09 -9.97 -0.56
CA GLY A 248 -5.14 -10.26 0.88
C GLY A 248 -5.12 -9.01 1.73
N ARG A 249 -5.08 -9.21 3.05
CA ARG A 249 -4.79 -8.13 4.01
C ARG A 249 -3.31 -7.73 3.95
N PRO A 250 -2.94 -6.49 4.35
CA PRO A 250 -1.54 -6.07 4.45
C PRO A 250 -0.63 -7.08 5.15
N ASP A 251 -1.07 -7.63 6.28
CA ASP A 251 -0.33 -8.61 7.07
C ASP A 251 -0.10 -9.94 6.31
N GLU A 252 -1.11 -10.43 5.60
CA GLU A 252 -1.01 -11.64 4.76
C GLU A 252 -0.01 -11.45 3.61
N ILE A 253 0.01 -10.28 2.97
CA ILE A 253 0.97 -9.96 1.91
C ILE A 253 2.41 -9.96 2.44
N LEU A 254 2.62 -9.42 3.65
CA LEU A 254 3.95 -9.31 4.27
C LEU A 254 4.48 -10.64 4.82
N LEU A 255 3.62 -11.41 5.48
CA LEU A 255 4.00 -12.65 6.15
C LEU A 255 3.98 -13.87 5.21
N HIS A 256 3.12 -13.84 4.19
CA HIS A 256 2.88 -14.96 3.27
C HIS A 256 2.82 -14.49 1.81
N PRO A 257 3.92 -13.98 1.25
CA PRO A 257 3.99 -13.64 -0.17
C PRO A 257 3.75 -14.88 -1.04
N ALA A 258 2.95 -14.73 -2.10
CA ALA A 258 2.50 -15.86 -2.92
C ALA A 258 3.56 -16.39 -3.90
N ASP A 259 4.48 -15.53 -4.36
CA ASP A 259 5.55 -15.87 -5.29
C ASP A 259 6.78 -14.94 -5.12
N ASP A 260 7.87 -15.27 -5.80
CA ASP A 260 9.11 -14.48 -5.80
C ASP A 260 8.92 -13.02 -6.24
N TYR A 261 7.86 -12.75 -7.03
CA TYR A 261 7.56 -11.38 -7.47
C TYR A 261 6.94 -10.57 -6.34
N VAL A 262 6.02 -11.15 -5.55
CA VAL A 262 5.49 -10.49 -4.34
C VAL A 262 6.58 -10.35 -3.28
N GLU A 263 7.40 -11.39 -3.07
CA GLU A 263 8.56 -11.39 -2.17
C GLU A 263 9.49 -10.20 -2.45
N ALA A 264 9.73 -9.92 -3.74
CA ALA A 264 10.57 -8.80 -4.15
C ALA A 264 10.01 -7.41 -3.77
N PHE A 265 8.69 -7.24 -3.63
CA PHE A 265 8.14 -5.96 -3.15
C PHE A 265 8.27 -5.81 -1.64
N VAL A 266 8.04 -6.89 -0.89
CA VAL A 266 8.01 -6.85 0.58
C VAL A 266 9.41 -6.74 1.20
N LYS A 267 10.46 -7.04 0.43
CA LYS A 267 11.86 -7.07 0.90
C LYS A 267 12.34 -5.74 1.50
N ASP A 268 12.02 -4.62 0.86
CA ASP A 268 12.55 -3.30 1.26
C ASP A 268 11.62 -2.54 2.21
N VAL A 269 10.52 -3.16 2.64
CA VAL A 269 9.52 -2.53 3.51
C VAL A 269 9.89 -2.67 4.97
N ASN A 270 9.67 -1.60 5.74
CA ASN A 270 9.77 -1.66 7.19
C ASN A 270 8.57 -2.40 7.80
N ARG A 271 8.70 -3.73 7.92
CA ARG A 271 7.66 -4.62 8.49
C ARG A 271 7.27 -4.23 9.92
N ALA A 272 8.18 -3.70 10.73
CA ALA A 272 7.89 -3.31 12.11
C ALA A 272 6.89 -2.15 12.23
N ARG A 273 6.73 -1.36 11.16
CA ARG A 273 5.71 -0.30 11.06
C ARG A 273 4.36 -0.82 10.57
N ALA A 274 4.38 -1.82 9.72
CA ALA A 274 3.18 -2.32 9.05
C ALA A 274 2.49 -3.45 9.82
N LEU A 275 3.21 -4.18 10.68
CA LEU A 275 2.68 -5.28 11.48
C LEU A 275 2.33 -4.80 12.90
N THR A 276 1.23 -5.33 13.42
CA THR A 276 0.83 -5.17 14.82
C THR A 276 1.30 -6.34 15.67
N VAL A 277 1.23 -6.18 16.99
CA VAL A 277 1.51 -7.25 17.96
C VAL A 277 0.64 -8.47 17.71
N GLU A 278 -0.64 -8.29 17.37
CA GLU A 278 -1.58 -9.38 17.07
C GLU A 278 -1.07 -10.27 15.93
N ASN A 279 -0.45 -9.70 14.89
CA ASN A 279 0.03 -10.46 13.74
C ASN A 279 1.21 -11.39 14.06
N VAL A 280 1.92 -11.12 15.16
CA VAL A 280 3.23 -11.75 15.48
C VAL A 280 3.17 -12.56 16.77
N MET A 281 2.28 -12.18 17.69
CA MET A 281 2.19 -12.78 19.02
C MET A 281 1.99 -14.30 18.95
N GLN A 282 2.52 -14.98 19.95
CA GLN A 282 2.35 -16.40 20.12
C GLN A 282 1.31 -16.67 21.22
N PRO A 283 0.67 -17.85 21.21
CA PRO A 283 -0.14 -18.29 22.34
C PRO A 283 0.70 -18.24 23.63
N PRO A 284 0.14 -17.78 24.76
CA PRO A 284 0.92 -17.64 25.98
C PRO A 284 1.38 -19.01 26.47
N ALA A 285 2.69 -19.16 26.65
CA ALA A 285 3.33 -20.44 26.93
C ALA A 285 2.83 -21.11 28.22
N ALA A 286 2.41 -20.32 29.21
CA ALA A 286 1.91 -20.82 30.48
C ALA A 286 0.89 -19.84 31.09
N ARG A 287 -0.29 -20.36 31.46
CA ARG A 287 -1.32 -19.63 32.21
C ARG A 287 -1.53 -20.28 33.57
N ILE A 288 -1.50 -19.49 34.63
CA ILE A 288 -1.85 -19.91 35.99
C ILE A 288 -3.17 -19.25 36.37
N THR A 289 -4.10 -20.02 36.93
CA THR A 289 -5.40 -19.53 37.42
C THR A 289 -5.59 -19.77 38.92
N ALA A 290 -4.56 -20.32 39.57
CA ALA A 290 -4.56 -20.60 40.99
C ALA A 290 -4.58 -19.33 41.82
N THR A 291 -5.39 -19.28 42.88
CA THR A 291 -5.44 -18.16 43.82
C THR A 291 -4.46 -18.30 44.99
N THR A 292 -3.96 -19.53 45.23
CA THR A 292 -3.00 -19.83 46.28
C THR A 292 -1.60 -20.07 45.72
N ILE A 293 -0.58 -19.75 46.51
CA ILE A 293 0.83 -19.92 46.12
C ILE A 293 1.16 -21.41 45.90
N THR A 294 0.57 -22.30 46.71
CA THR A 294 0.84 -23.74 46.61
C THR A 294 0.29 -24.31 45.31
N ASP A 295 -0.95 -23.95 44.96
CA ASP A 295 -1.57 -24.41 43.72
C ASP A 295 -0.89 -23.79 42.49
N ALA A 296 -0.45 -22.52 42.58
CA ALA A 296 0.32 -21.87 41.53
C ALA A 296 1.67 -22.57 41.28
N LEU A 297 2.38 -22.99 42.33
CA LEU A 297 3.61 -23.79 42.21
C LEU A 297 3.35 -25.16 41.59
N GLU A 298 2.22 -25.80 41.86
CA GLU A 298 1.84 -27.07 41.21
C GLU A 298 1.54 -26.88 39.73
N GLN A 299 0.85 -25.80 39.35
CA GLN A 299 0.61 -25.46 37.96
C GLN A 299 1.93 -25.12 37.24
N MET A 300 2.79 -24.31 37.86
CA MET A 300 4.11 -23.92 37.32
C MET A 300 5.00 -25.14 37.04
N LYS A 301 4.95 -26.20 37.86
CA LYS A 301 5.69 -27.45 37.61
C LYS A 301 5.30 -28.17 36.32
N ARG A 302 4.10 -27.90 35.78
CA ARG A 302 3.62 -28.47 34.51
C ARG A 302 4.01 -27.61 33.31
N CYS A 303 4.44 -26.37 33.56
CA CYS A 303 4.92 -25.45 32.55
C CYS A 303 6.37 -25.79 32.18
N LYS A 304 6.75 -25.55 30.92
CA LYS A 304 8.13 -25.75 30.45
C LYS A 304 9.06 -24.59 30.83
N GLN A 305 8.49 -23.42 31.10
CA GLN A 305 9.19 -22.19 31.46
C GLN A 305 9.15 -22.00 32.97
N ASP A 306 10.13 -21.26 33.51
CA ASP A 306 10.19 -20.92 34.95
C ASP A 306 9.35 -19.67 35.31
N TYR A 307 8.54 -19.19 34.37
CA TYR A 307 7.56 -18.13 34.58
C TYR A 307 6.23 -18.45 33.87
N ALA A 308 5.16 -17.79 34.29
CA ALA A 308 3.82 -17.92 33.72
C ALA A 308 2.99 -16.66 33.93
N TYR A 309 1.94 -16.50 33.13
CA TYR A 309 0.98 -15.40 33.25
C TYR A 309 -0.15 -15.78 34.20
N HIS A 310 -0.39 -14.97 35.23
CA HIS A 310 -1.50 -15.16 36.14
C HIS A 310 -2.76 -14.49 35.59
N VAL A 311 -3.83 -15.28 35.47
CA VAL A 311 -5.12 -14.85 34.92
C VAL A 311 -6.22 -15.27 35.88
N THR A 312 -7.08 -14.34 36.27
CA THR A 312 -8.25 -14.57 37.13
C THR A 312 -9.54 -14.29 36.36
N ASP A 313 -10.68 -14.38 37.03
CA ASP A 313 -11.98 -13.98 36.47
C ASP A 313 -12.04 -12.47 36.14
N GLU A 314 -11.12 -11.67 36.67
CA GLU A 314 -10.97 -10.24 36.40
C GLU A 314 -9.96 -9.96 35.26
N GLY A 315 -9.45 -11.01 34.60
CA GLY A 315 -8.49 -10.90 33.50
C GLY A 315 -7.05 -11.10 33.93
N TYR A 316 -6.11 -10.59 33.12
CA TYR A 316 -4.67 -10.68 33.35
C TYR A 316 -4.25 -9.88 34.60
N GLN A 317 -3.49 -10.52 35.49
CA GLN A 317 -3.07 -9.92 36.77
C GLN A 317 -1.58 -9.58 36.84
N GLY A 318 -0.72 -10.35 36.17
CA GLY A 318 0.73 -10.18 36.26
C GLY A 318 1.53 -11.43 35.85
N VAL A 319 2.85 -11.28 35.79
CA VAL A 319 3.77 -12.39 35.54
C VAL A 319 4.22 -12.97 36.88
N LEU A 320 4.19 -14.30 37.01
CA LEU A 320 4.71 -15.04 38.16
C LEU A 320 5.96 -15.79 37.76
N THR A 321 7.00 -15.71 38.59
CA THR A 321 8.19 -16.56 38.46
C THR A 321 8.16 -17.65 39.50
N LYS A 322 8.79 -18.78 39.18
CA LYS A 322 8.95 -19.89 40.12
C LYS A 322 9.74 -19.48 41.36
N GLU A 323 10.74 -18.63 41.20
CA GLU A 323 11.54 -18.09 42.31
C GLU A 323 10.68 -17.23 43.25
N ALA A 324 9.93 -16.26 42.73
CA ALA A 324 9.04 -15.42 43.53
C ALA A 324 7.97 -16.24 44.29
N LEU A 325 7.42 -17.28 43.63
CA LEU A 325 6.46 -18.17 44.28
C LEU A 325 7.09 -19.03 45.40
N LEU A 326 8.33 -19.49 45.22
CA LEU A 326 9.06 -20.27 46.24
C LEU A 326 9.44 -19.38 47.44
N ASP A 327 9.86 -18.14 47.20
CA ASP A 327 10.22 -17.19 48.26
C ASP A 327 9.01 -16.75 49.09
N ALA A 328 7.86 -16.60 48.43
CA ALA A 328 6.60 -16.31 49.09
C ALA A 328 5.98 -17.53 49.79
N GLN A 329 6.42 -18.75 49.45
CA GLN A 329 5.95 -20.00 50.05
C GLN A 329 6.32 -20.04 51.55
N GLY A 330 5.30 -20.03 52.42
CA GLY A 330 5.48 -20.04 53.88
C GLY A 330 5.44 -18.67 54.55
N GLN A 331 5.46 -17.58 53.78
CA GLN A 331 5.22 -16.22 54.29
C GLN A 331 3.76 -15.81 54.13
N GLN A 332 3.13 -16.20 53.02
CA GLN A 332 1.75 -15.86 52.68
C GLN A 332 1.06 -17.05 51.98
N SER A 333 -0.27 -17.08 52.00
CA SER A 333 -1.07 -18.18 51.42
C SER A 333 -1.64 -17.84 50.03
N THR A 334 -1.97 -16.56 49.81
CA THR A 334 -2.59 -16.04 48.59
C THR A 334 -1.59 -15.27 47.74
N ILE A 335 -1.79 -15.25 46.43
CA ILE A 335 -1.00 -14.42 45.51
C ILE A 335 -1.39 -12.96 45.73
N CYS A 336 -0.40 -12.09 45.91
CA CYS A 336 -0.61 -10.65 46.07
C CYS A 336 0.33 -9.87 45.14
N GLU A 337 0.10 -8.56 45.02
CA GLU A 337 0.82 -7.66 44.11
C GLU A 337 2.35 -7.74 44.22
N LYS A 338 2.87 -8.07 45.41
CA LYS A 338 4.32 -8.17 45.68
C LYS A 338 4.98 -9.41 45.06
N VAL A 339 4.20 -10.40 44.63
CA VAL A 339 4.69 -11.64 44.04
C VAL A 339 4.84 -11.50 42.52
N TYR A 340 4.19 -10.51 41.91
CA TYR A 340 4.28 -10.30 40.48
C TYR A 340 5.59 -9.63 40.09
N GLU A 341 6.14 -10.09 38.98
CA GLU A 341 7.18 -9.36 38.28
C GLU A 341 6.60 -8.15 37.55
N ALA A 342 7.37 -7.07 37.55
CA ALA A 342 7.01 -5.84 36.85
C ALA A 342 7.29 -5.99 35.35
N VAL A 343 6.36 -6.64 34.64
CA VAL A 343 6.42 -6.80 33.17
C VAL A 343 5.31 -5.95 32.54
N PRO A 344 5.64 -5.01 31.64
CA PRO A 344 4.63 -4.19 30.98
C PRO A 344 3.74 -5.05 30.08
N ALA A 345 2.43 -4.81 30.13
CA ALA A 345 1.48 -5.39 29.20
C ALA A 345 1.34 -4.49 27.97
N ILE A 346 1.23 -5.11 26.80
CA ILE A 346 1.14 -4.43 25.51
C ILE A 346 -0.20 -4.74 24.84
N SER A 347 -0.70 -3.81 24.03
CA SER A 347 -1.96 -3.98 23.30
C SER A 347 -1.73 -4.78 22.00
N PRO A 348 -2.68 -5.65 21.59
CA PRO A 348 -2.62 -6.37 20.32
C PRO A 348 -2.54 -5.45 19.09
N ASP A 349 -3.12 -4.25 19.17
CA ASP A 349 -3.19 -3.30 18.06
C ASP A 349 -1.92 -2.42 17.94
N SER A 350 -1.01 -2.54 18.90
CA SER A 350 0.23 -1.74 18.89
C SER A 350 1.14 -2.16 17.74
N ALA A 351 1.73 -1.20 17.04
CA ALA A 351 2.73 -1.49 16.02
C ALA A 351 4.01 -2.07 16.66
N ILE A 352 4.66 -3.02 15.99
CA ILE A 352 5.86 -3.68 16.51
C ILE A 352 6.98 -2.68 16.83
N GLU A 353 7.13 -1.61 16.04
CA GLU A 353 8.15 -0.57 16.29
C GLU A 353 7.98 0.12 17.65
N THR A 354 6.75 0.23 18.15
CA THR A 354 6.43 0.94 19.40
C THR A 354 6.80 0.12 20.63
N VAL A 355 6.62 -1.21 20.55
CA VAL A 355 6.89 -2.16 21.65
C VAL A 355 8.31 -2.73 21.60
N LEU A 356 9.11 -2.38 20.59
CA LEU A 356 10.45 -2.92 20.37
C LEU A 356 11.36 -2.71 21.59
N THR A 357 11.38 -1.50 22.14
CA THR A 357 12.25 -1.14 23.27
C THR A 357 11.89 -1.94 24.53
N GLU A 358 10.60 -2.07 24.81
CA GLU A 358 10.09 -2.84 25.95
C GLU A 358 10.42 -4.33 25.78
N THR A 359 10.22 -4.86 24.58
CA THR A 359 10.47 -6.28 24.28
C THR A 359 11.95 -6.61 24.44
N MET A 360 12.84 -5.75 23.93
CA MET A 360 14.28 -5.96 24.03
C MET A 360 14.81 -5.77 25.46
N SER A 361 14.16 -4.95 26.27
CA SER A 361 14.58 -4.67 27.66
C SER A 361 14.00 -5.65 28.68
N SER A 362 12.87 -6.29 28.38
CA SER A 362 12.17 -7.20 29.31
C SER A 362 12.73 -8.61 29.25
N ASP A 363 13.15 -9.16 30.39
CA ASP A 363 13.68 -10.52 30.48
C ASP A 363 12.64 -11.63 30.21
N TYR A 364 11.36 -11.25 30.16
CA TYR A 364 10.23 -12.13 29.91
C TYR A 364 9.47 -11.71 28.65
N SER A 365 8.82 -12.67 27.99
CA SER A 365 7.92 -12.39 26.88
C SER A 365 6.79 -11.46 27.35
N LEU A 366 6.53 -10.40 26.59
CA LEU A 366 5.57 -9.38 27.00
C LEU A 366 4.14 -9.94 26.87
N PRO A 367 3.30 -9.85 27.92
CA PRO A 367 1.90 -10.25 27.85
C PRO A 367 1.13 -9.32 26.92
N VAL A 368 0.38 -9.89 25.99
CA VAL A 368 -0.51 -9.15 25.09
C VAL A 368 -1.92 -9.17 25.67
N VAL A 369 -2.44 -7.99 26.01
CA VAL A 369 -3.71 -7.83 26.73
C VAL A 369 -4.61 -6.91 25.94
N ASP A 370 -5.87 -7.30 25.76
CA ASP A 370 -6.88 -6.47 25.08
C ASP A 370 -7.44 -5.37 26.00
N ASP A 371 -8.28 -4.49 25.44
CA ASP A 371 -8.91 -3.39 26.19
C ASP A 371 -9.87 -3.87 27.31
N GLU A 372 -10.30 -5.13 27.25
CA GLU A 372 -11.14 -5.76 28.28
C GLU A 372 -10.30 -6.36 29.42
N GLY A 373 -8.97 -6.35 29.32
CA GLY A 373 -8.05 -6.90 30.32
C GLY A 373 -7.76 -8.39 30.13
N ASN A 374 -8.16 -9.01 29.01
CA ASN A 374 -7.94 -10.42 28.76
C ASN A 374 -6.58 -10.67 28.11
N LEU A 375 -5.89 -11.71 28.56
CA LEU A 375 -4.62 -12.16 27.95
C LEU A 375 -4.89 -12.85 26.61
N GLN A 376 -4.51 -12.21 25.51
CA GLN A 376 -4.61 -12.74 24.16
C GLN A 376 -3.41 -13.59 23.78
N GLY A 377 -2.20 -13.14 24.14
CA GLY A 377 -0.95 -13.72 23.66
C GLY A 377 0.26 -13.35 24.48
N ALA A 378 1.42 -13.73 23.97
CA ALA A 378 2.72 -13.28 24.45
C ALA A 378 3.61 -12.90 23.26
N LEU A 379 4.32 -11.78 23.37
CA LEU A 379 5.30 -11.35 22.38
C LEU A 379 6.71 -11.75 22.82
N GLU A 380 7.32 -12.68 22.09
CA GLU A 380 8.68 -13.14 22.36
C GLU A 380 9.72 -12.28 21.62
N ARG A 381 10.91 -12.13 22.22
CA ARG A 381 12.04 -11.42 21.60
C ARG A 381 12.44 -12.03 20.25
N SER A 382 12.39 -13.36 20.12
CA SER A 382 12.67 -14.10 18.89
C SER A 382 11.70 -13.75 17.77
N ALA A 383 10.39 -13.74 18.06
CA ALA A 383 9.36 -13.42 17.07
C ALA A 383 9.53 -11.98 16.53
N VAL A 384 9.91 -11.03 17.40
CA VAL A 384 10.25 -9.67 16.97
C VAL A 384 11.54 -9.66 16.15
N ALA A 385 12.57 -10.39 16.57
CA ALA A 385 13.84 -10.48 15.83
C ALA A 385 13.66 -11.05 14.42
N ASP A 386 12.79 -12.04 14.25
CA ASP A 386 12.52 -12.68 12.96
C ASP A 386 12.03 -11.67 11.91
N ILE A 387 11.19 -10.71 12.32
CA ILE A 387 10.69 -9.60 11.48
C ILE A 387 11.84 -8.74 10.92
N PHE A 388 12.93 -8.62 11.66
CA PHE A 388 14.13 -7.86 11.25
C PHE A 388 15.22 -8.75 10.63
N SER A 389 15.09 -10.09 10.68
CA SER A 389 16.16 -11.02 10.31
C SER A 389 16.22 -11.33 8.80
N ASP A 390 15.09 -11.19 8.09
CA ASP A 390 14.98 -11.37 6.63
C ASP A 390 15.80 -10.35 5.82
N TYR A 391 16.44 -9.38 6.49
CA TYR A 391 17.38 -8.44 5.88
C TYR A 391 18.77 -9.03 5.56
N SER A 392 19.09 -10.27 5.98
CA SER A 392 20.50 -10.69 6.07
C SER A 392 20.99 -11.78 5.10
N GLU A 393 20.14 -12.59 4.47
CA GLU A 393 20.65 -13.68 3.63
C GLU A 393 21.02 -13.28 2.19
N SER A 394 20.40 -12.24 1.61
CA SER A 394 20.69 -11.85 0.22
C SER A 394 21.85 -10.86 0.03
N ASP A 395 22.25 -10.13 1.07
CA ASP A 395 23.32 -9.12 0.98
C ASP A 395 24.70 -9.66 1.36
N ALA A 396 24.76 -10.88 1.93
CA ALA A 396 26.01 -11.55 2.26
C ALA A 396 26.67 -12.22 1.03
N GLU A 397 25.91 -12.62 0.01
CA GLU A 397 26.46 -13.29 -1.17
C GLU A 397 26.97 -12.34 -2.27
N ILE A 398 26.62 -11.05 -2.25
CA ILE A 398 27.08 -10.10 -3.28
C ILE A 398 28.46 -9.48 -2.95
N LYS A 399 28.98 -9.63 -1.72
CA LYS A 399 30.28 -9.06 -1.31
C LYS A 399 31.49 -9.98 -1.45
N THR A 400 31.33 -11.24 -1.88
CA THR A 400 32.47 -12.16 -2.04
C THR A 400 33.00 -12.27 -3.47
N ASP A 401 32.28 -11.77 -4.49
CA ASP A 401 32.70 -11.94 -5.89
C ASP A 401 33.43 -10.73 -6.52
N SER A 402 33.62 -9.62 -5.78
CA SER A 402 34.39 -8.46 -6.27
C SER A 402 35.92 -8.64 -6.22
N SER A 403 36.41 -9.79 -5.73
CA SER A 403 37.85 -10.07 -5.64
C SER A 403 38.42 -10.91 -6.81
N ALA A 404 37.55 -11.45 -7.67
CA ALA A 404 37.95 -12.29 -8.80
C ALA A 404 38.27 -11.52 -10.09
N LEU A 405 37.86 -10.24 -10.21
CA LEU A 405 38.02 -9.43 -11.43
C LEU A 405 39.32 -8.61 -11.52
N LEU A 406 40.21 -8.68 -10.52
CA LEU A 406 41.46 -7.89 -10.48
C LEU A 406 42.75 -8.69 -10.79
N LYS A 407 42.64 -9.93 -11.29
CA LYS A 407 43.81 -10.77 -11.62
C LYS A 407 44.00 -11.10 -13.10
N ALA A 408 43.25 -10.49 -14.01
CA ALA A 408 43.36 -10.75 -15.46
C ALA A 408 43.85 -9.53 -16.26
N GLU A 409 44.76 -8.72 -15.72
CA GLU A 409 45.50 -7.72 -16.49
C GLU A 409 46.95 -7.66 -16.00
N LYS A 410 47.74 -8.68 -16.34
CA LYS A 410 49.21 -8.65 -16.35
C LYS A 410 49.73 -9.96 -16.92
N GLU A 411 49.84 -10.04 -18.25
CA GLU A 411 50.94 -10.74 -18.94
C GLU A 411 50.97 -10.37 -20.44
N THR A 412 52.17 -9.96 -20.85
CA THR A 412 52.77 -9.36 -22.08
C THR A 412 52.72 -10.22 -23.38
N PRO A 413 53.23 -9.81 -24.59
CA PRO A 413 54.36 -8.88 -24.86
C PRO A 413 54.35 -7.96 -26.10
N ARG A 414 55.34 -7.05 -26.09
CA ARG A 414 55.86 -6.19 -27.16
C ARG A 414 56.45 -6.99 -28.34
N GLU A 415 56.27 -6.51 -29.58
CA GLU A 415 57.39 -6.17 -30.49
C GLU A 415 56.96 -5.43 -31.79
N ALA A 416 57.76 -4.39 -32.12
CA ALA A 416 58.19 -3.83 -33.42
C ALA A 416 57.18 -3.50 -34.55
N ALA A 417 57.36 -2.51 -35.44
CA ALA A 417 58.19 -1.32 -35.61
C ALA A 417 57.80 -0.75 -37.01
N SER A 418 57.66 0.57 -37.18
CA SER A 418 58.14 1.35 -38.34
C SER A 418 57.42 2.70 -38.48
N ALA A 419 58.16 3.80 -38.35
CA ALA A 419 57.90 5.07 -39.02
C ALA A 419 58.74 5.11 -40.32
N PRO A 420 58.47 6.02 -41.27
CA PRO A 420 59.20 7.28 -41.21
C PRO A 420 58.42 8.55 -41.64
N SER A 421 59.02 9.66 -41.21
CA SER A 421 58.83 11.10 -41.47
C SER A 421 58.71 11.56 -42.94
N ILE A 422 58.22 12.81 -43.16
CA ILE A 422 58.90 13.92 -43.89
C ILE A 422 58.02 15.21 -44.02
N THR A 423 58.55 16.31 -43.46
CA THR A 423 58.56 17.78 -43.79
C THR A 423 57.37 18.63 -44.28
N SER A 424 57.12 19.70 -43.48
CA SER A 424 57.03 21.16 -43.77
C SER A 424 56.70 21.73 -45.18
N THR A 425 55.81 22.72 -45.25
CA THR A 425 56.12 24.12 -45.69
C THR A 425 54.94 25.10 -45.54
N GLN A 426 55.29 26.39 -45.40
CA GLN A 426 54.48 27.58 -45.16
C GLN A 426 53.79 28.15 -46.43
N HIS A 427 52.68 28.87 -46.28
CA HIS A 427 52.37 30.21 -46.84
C HIS A 427 50.90 30.56 -46.45
N ASP A 428 50.60 31.60 -45.69
CA ASP A 428 50.64 33.05 -45.95
C ASP A 428 49.35 33.60 -46.63
N SER A 429 48.88 34.70 -46.02
CA SER A 429 48.06 35.81 -46.53
C SER A 429 46.53 35.71 -46.73
N SER A 430 45.85 36.48 -45.86
CA SER A 430 44.97 37.62 -46.17
C SER A 430 43.52 37.45 -46.68
N GLU A 431 42.64 38.07 -45.88
CA GLU A 431 41.49 38.95 -46.25
C GLU A 431 40.33 38.33 -47.06
N THR A 432 39.06 38.48 -46.68
CA THR A 432 38.38 39.78 -46.62
C THR A 432 37.05 39.68 -45.87
N VAL A 433 36.76 40.75 -45.13
CA VAL A 433 35.54 41.12 -44.42
C VAL A 433 34.36 41.32 -45.38
N THR A 434 33.13 41.00 -44.96
CA THR A 434 31.96 41.89 -45.16
C THR A 434 30.82 41.56 -44.19
N ASN A 435 30.61 42.47 -43.25
CA ASN A 435 29.37 42.69 -42.51
C ASN A 435 28.26 43.13 -43.48
N HIS A 436 27.01 42.71 -43.24
CA HIS A 436 25.88 43.66 -43.26
C HIS A 436 24.77 43.27 -42.28
N LYS A 437 24.22 44.32 -41.67
CA LYS A 437 23.30 44.41 -40.52
C LYS A 437 21.86 44.67 -41.01
N ALA A 438 20.93 44.53 -40.05
CA ALA A 438 19.56 45.06 -39.99
C ALA A 438 18.51 44.34 -40.87
N SER A 439 17.30 44.02 -40.39
CA SER A 439 16.46 44.69 -39.39
C SER A 439 15.76 43.72 -38.43
#